data_AF-A0ABC8TYJ0-F1
#
_entry.id   AF-A0ABC8TYJ0-F1
#
_cell.length_a   1.000
_cell.length_b   1.000
_cell.length_c   1.000
_cell.angle_alpha   90.00
_cell.angle_beta   90.00
_cell.angle_gamma   90.00
#
_symmetry.space_group_name_H-M   'P 1'
#
loop_
_entity.id
_entity.type
_entity.pdbx_description
1 polymer ?
#
loop_
_entity_poly.entity_id
_entity_poly.type
_entity_poly.pdbx_seq_one_letter_code
_entity_poly.pdbx_strand_id
1 'polypeptide(L)'
;MKLNPCERLRDAITTVVTIAEILKNNGLATEKKILTSTVGMKDENKGRLVQKARIEIVLGKTEKFDTRVTPTTTAPEVTANDKDENKQ
;
A
#
# COMPACT_ATOMS: atom_id res chain seq x y z
N MET A 1 -10.86 -24.95 2.12
CA MET A 1 -11.49 -23.91 1.28
C MET A 1 -10.40 -23.23 0.46
N LYS A 2 -10.38 -23.41 -0.87
CA LYS A 2 -9.50 -22.63 -1.76
C LYS A 2 -10.21 -21.30 -2.03
N LEU A 3 -9.78 -20.24 -1.34
CA LEU A 3 -10.33 -18.90 -1.54
C LEU A 3 -9.69 -18.30 -2.80
N ASN A 4 -10.52 -17.95 -3.78
CA ASN A 4 -10.02 -17.42 -5.05
C ASN A 4 -9.47 -15.99 -4.87
N PRO A 5 -8.28 -15.66 -5.41
CA PRO A 5 -7.65 -14.34 -5.24
C PRO A 5 -8.45 -13.15 -5.80
N CYS A 6 -9.58 -13.38 -6.48
CA CYS A 6 -10.42 -12.35 -7.08
C CYS A 6 -11.42 -11.72 -6.10
N GLU A 7 -11.88 -12.46 -5.09
CA GLU A 7 -12.94 -11.99 -4.19
C GLU A 7 -12.43 -11.02 -3.11
N ARG A 8 -11.15 -11.16 -2.70
CA ARG A 8 -10.53 -10.30 -1.67
C ARG A 8 -10.23 -8.87 -2.12
N LEU A 9 -10.47 -8.53 -3.38
CA LEU A 9 -10.06 -7.23 -3.91
C LEU A 9 -10.95 -6.09 -3.44
N ARG A 10 -12.27 -6.32 -3.35
CA ARG A 10 -13.20 -5.32 -2.85
C ARG A 10 -12.88 -4.98 -1.39
N ASP A 11 -12.66 -6.00 -0.57
CA ASP A 11 -12.28 -5.84 0.84
C ASP A 11 -10.94 -5.11 0.99
N ALA A 12 -9.94 -5.45 0.17
CA ALA A 12 -8.62 -4.83 0.23
C ALA A 12 -8.63 -3.35 -0.17
N ILE A 13 -9.48 -2.95 -1.12
CA ILE A 13 -9.59 -1.54 -1.51
C ILE A 13 -10.21 -0.72 -0.38
N THR A 14 -11.29 -1.23 0.22
CA THR A 14 -11.97 -0.53 1.33
C THR A 14 -11.03 -0.31 2.51
N THR A 15 -10.23 -1.32 2.91
CA THR A 15 -9.31 -1.15 4.04
C THR A 15 -8.23 -0.10 3.79
N VAL A 16 -7.67 -0.05 2.58
CA VAL A 16 -6.66 0.96 2.20
C VAL A 16 -7.25 2.37 2.23
N VAL A 17 -8.47 2.55 1.72
CA VAL A 17 -9.18 3.84 1.77
C VAL A 17 -9.46 4.25 3.21
N THR A 18 -10.00 3.34 4.03
CA THR A 18 -10.30 3.62 5.44
C THR A 18 -9.05 3.98 6.24
N ILE A 19 -7.92 3.29 6.03
CA ILE A 19 -6.65 3.63 6.69
C ILE A 19 -6.20 5.04 6.29
N ALA A 20 -6.26 5.39 5.00
CA ALA A 20 -5.89 6.72 4.54
C ALA A 20 -6.80 7.82 5.11
N GLU A 21 -8.11 7.56 5.22
CA GLU A 21 -9.06 8.46 5.87
C GLU A 21 -8.75 8.67 7.34
N ILE A 22 -8.49 7.59 8.09
CA ILE A 22 -8.13 7.66 9.51
C ILE A 22 -6.86 8.49 9.71
N LEU A 23 -5.83 8.27 8.88
CA LEU A 23 -4.56 8.99 8.97
C LEU A 23 -4.71 10.50 8.66
N LYS A 24 -5.59 10.86 7.70
CA LYS A 24 -5.92 12.26 7.40
C LYS A 24 -6.73 12.92 8.52
N ASN A 25 -7.76 12.24 9.02
CA ASN A 25 -8.62 12.78 10.08
C ASN A 25 -7.85 13.02 11.39
N ASN A 26 -6.89 12.14 11.68
CA ASN A 26 -6.03 12.30 12.86
C ASN A 26 -4.91 13.34 12.68
N GLY A 27 -4.83 13.98 11.51
CA GLY A 27 -3.80 14.97 11.18
C GLY A 27 -2.39 14.40 11.14
N LEU A 28 -2.25 13.09 10.87
CA LEU A 28 -0.97 12.38 10.84
C LEU A 28 -0.35 12.36 9.44
N ALA A 29 -1.19 12.35 8.41
CA ALA A 29 -0.73 12.32 7.03
C ALA A 29 -1.56 13.25 6.14
N THR A 30 -0.91 13.81 5.12
CA THR A 30 -1.57 14.58 4.06
C THR A 30 -1.59 13.74 2.79
N GLU A 31 -2.70 13.74 2.06
CA GLU A 31 -2.76 13.05 0.78
C GLU A 31 -2.00 13.83 -0.28
N LYS A 32 -1.10 13.16 -0.99
CA LYS A 32 -0.39 13.73 -2.13
C LYS A 32 -0.99 13.29 -3.46
N LYS A 33 -1.40 12.02 -3.55
CA LYS A 33 -1.91 11.45 -4.80
C LYS A 33 -2.78 10.23 -4.53
N ILE A 34 -3.93 10.14 -5.18
CA ILE A 34 -4.71 8.91 -5.29
C ILE A 34 -4.80 8.53 -6.77
N LEU A 35 -4.44 7.30 -7.10
CA LEU A 35 -4.67 6.72 -8.41
C LEU A 35 -5.54 5.47 -8.28
N THR A 36 -6.54 5.39 -9.15
CA THR A 36 -7.32 4.18 -9.37
C THR A 36 -7.05 3.69 -10.79
N SER A 37 -6.70 2.42 -10.92
CA SER A 37 -6.44 1.77 -12.20
C SER A 37 -7.08 0.39 -12.22
N THR A 38 -7.03 -0.28 -13.37
CA THR A 38 -7.47 -1.67 -13.49
C THR A 38 -6.34 -2.50 -14.09
N VAL A 39 -6.02 -3.64 -13.46
CA VAL A 39 -5.05 -4.60 -13.97
C VAL A 39 -5.79 -5.80 -14.54
N GLY A 40 -5.49 -6.14 -15.80
CA GLY A 40 -6.03 -7.35 -16.43
C GLY A 40 -5.30 -8.57 -15.89
N MET A 41 -5.98 -9.41 -15.11
CA MET A 41 -5.46 -10.71 -14.68
C MET A 41 -6.14 -11.82 -15.45
N LYS A 42 -5.37 -12.83 -15.85
CA LYS A 42 -5.91 -14.05 -16.43
C LYS A 42 -6.49 -14.91 -15.31
N ASP A 43 -7.80 -15.17 -15.36
CA ASP A 43 -8.44 -16.08 -14.43
C ASP A 43 -8.24 -17.52 -14.94
N GLU A 44 -7.29 -18.24 -14.33
CA GLU A 44 -6.95 -19.62 -14.70
C GLU A 44 -8.13 -20.59 -14.51
N ASN A 45 -9.11 -20.25 -13.67
CA ASN A 45 -10.30 -21.07 -13.45
C ASN A 45 -11.35 -20.96 -14.56
N LYS A 46 -11.35 -19.87 -15.36
CA LYS A 46 -12.36 -19.63 -16.39
C LYS A 46 -11.82 -19.27 -17.77
N GLY A 47 -10.49 -19.20 -17.94
CA GLY A 47 -9.85 -18.81 -19.20
C GLY A 47 -10.17 -17.38 -19.64
N ARG A 48 -10.80 -16.57 -18.78
CA ARG A 48 -11.25 -15.21 -19.09
C ARG A 48 -10.29 -14.20 -18.51
N LEU A 49 -10.03 -13.12 -19.24
CA LEU A 49 -9.35 -11.93 -18.71
C LEU A 49 -10.32 -11.20 -17.78
N VAL A 50 -9.96 -11.10 -16.51
CA VAL A 50 -10.71 -10.37 -15.48
C VAL A 50 -9.97 -9.08 -15.19
N GLN A 51 -10.66 -7.94 -15.34
CA GLN A 51 -10.13 -6.66 -14.90
C GLN A 51 -10.33 -6.52 -13.40
N LYS A 52 -9.23 -6.38 -12.68
CA LYS A 52 -9.20 -6.15 -11.23
C LYS A 52 -8.89 -4.68 -10.97
N ALA A 53 -9.67 -4.03 -10.11
CA ALA A 53 -9.36 -2.68 -9.64
C ALA A 53 -8.07 -2.65 -8.82
N ARG A 54 -7.27 -1.60 -8.99
CA ARG A 54 -6.04 -1.33 -8.24
C ARG A 54 -6.11 0.10 -7.75
N ILE A 55 -5.78 0.31 -6.48
CA ILE A 55 -5.71 1.64 -5.88
C ILE A 55 -4.31 1.89 -5.36
N GLU A 56 -3.80 3.10 -5.58
CA GLU A 56 -2.53 3.59 -5.06
C GLU A 56 -2.78 4.91 -4.36
N ILE A 57 -2.44 4.98 -3.07
CA ILE A 57 -2.59 6.19 -2.26
C ILE A 57 -1.20 6.58 -1.76
N VAL A 58 -0.72 7.74 -2.18
CA VAL A 58 0.53 8.35 -1.71
C VAL A 58 0.22 9.36 -0.63
N LEU A 59 0.71 9.08 0.57
CA LEU A 59 0.57 9.93 1.75
C LEU A 59 1.90 10.63 2.07
N GLY A 60 1.84 11.90 2.44
CA GLY A 60 2.93 12.68 3.00
C GLY A 60 2.87 12.69 4.52
N LYS A 61 4.03 12.55 5.17
CA LYS A 61 4.13 12.69 6.63
C LYS A 61 3.91 14.14 7.04
N THR A 62 3.27 14.33 8.18
CA THR A 62 3.10 15.63 8.83
C THR A 62 3.92 15.71 10.10
N GLU A 63 4.17 16.91 10.60
CA GLU A 63 4.94 17.16 11.83
C GLU A 63 4.37 16.42 13.06
N LYS A 64 3.04 16.19 13.08
CA LYS A 64 2.35 15.43 14.14
C LYS A 64 2.67 13.95 14.14
N PHE A 65 3.14 13.39 13.01
CA PHE A 65 3.59 12.01 12.92
C PHE A 65 4.85 11.81 13.76
N ASP A 66 5.86 12.66 13.60
CA ASP A 66 7.14 12.49 14.31
C ASP A 66 7.00 12.71 15.82
N THR A 67 6.06 13.56 16.26
CA THR A 67 5.77 13.74 17.70
C THR A 67 5.00 12.56 18.31
N ARG A 68 4.12 11.90 17.56
CA ARG A 68 3.26 10.81 18.06
C ARG A 68 3.88 9.43 17.86
N VAL A 69 4.80 9.29 16.90
CA VAL A 69 5.63 8.09 16.73
C VAL A 69 6.87 8.22 17.62
N THR A 70 6.63 8.32 18.92
CA THR A 70 7.67 8.02 19.91
C THR A 70 7.65 6.50 20.15
N PRO A 71 8.80 5.83 20.05
CA PRO A 71 8.83 4.38 19.89
C PRO A 71 8.59 3.71 21.23
N THR A 72 7.54 2.90 21.33
CA THR A 72 7.60 1.75 22.23
C THR A 72 8.25 0.61 21.45
N THR A 73 9.58 0.61 21.43
CA THR A 73 10.44 -0.59 21.28
C THR A 73 10.47 -1.35 19.94
N THR A 74 11.51 -1.02 19.15
CA THR A 74 12.59 -1.90 18.62
C THR A 74 12.29 -3.11 17.71
N ALA A 75 12.66 -2.99 16.42
CA ALA A 75 13.27 -4.05 15.58
C ALA A 75 14.07 -3.39 14.44
N PRO A 76 15.23 -3.94 14.02
CA PRO A 76 16.31 -3.16 13.40
C PRO A 76 16.04 -2.75 11.96
N GLU A 77 16.56 -1.57 11.67
CA GLU A 77 16.81 -0.96 10.38
C GLU A 77 17.48 -1.94 9.38
N VAL A 78 16.89 -2.09 8.19
CA VAL A 78 17.65 -2.51 7.00
C VAL A 78 17.44 -1.45 5.93
N THR A 79 18.30 -0.45 5.97
CA THR A 79 18.68 0.39 4.84
C THR A 79 19.42 -0.50 3.84
N ALA A 80 18.79 -0.84 2.72
CA ALA A 80 19.47 -1.40 1.55
C ALA A 80 19.52 -0.32 0.45
N ASN A 81 20.44 0.63 0.64
CA ASN A 81 21.00 1.39 -0.47
C ASN A 81 22.31 0.70 -0.83
N ASP A 82 22.36 0.02 -1.98
CA ASP A 82 23.62 -0.34 -2.62
C ASP A 82 23.54 0.07 -4.09
N LYS A 83 24.12 1.25 -4.36
CA LYS A 83 24.76 1.56 -5.63
C LYS A 83 26.23 1.80 -5.28
N ASP A 84 27.13 0.93 -5.71
CA ASP A 84 28.29 1.35 -6.50
C ASP A 84 28.90 0.17 -7.26
N GLU A 85 29.31 0.46 -8.49
CA GLU A 85 30.04 -0.43 -9.37
C GLU A 85 31.50 -0.58 -8.92
N ASN A 86 32.14 -1.66 -9.39
CA ASN A 86 33.53 -1.72 -9.90
C ASN A 86 34.51 -2.68 -9.18
N LYS A 87 35.11 -3.50 -10.08
CA LYS A 87 36.48 -4.02 -10.09
C LYS A 87 36.74 -5.39 -9.45
N GLN A 88 36.72 -6.41 -10.30
CA GLN A 88 37.89 -7.26 -10.58
C GLN A 88 37.76 -7.95 -11.94
#